data_AF-A0A7C3QPG7-F1
#
_entry.id   AF-A0A7C3QPG7-F1
#
_cell.length_a   1.000
_cell.length_b   1.000
_cell.length_c   1.000
_cell.angle_alpha   90.00
_cell.angle_beta   90.00
_cell.angle_gamma   90.00
#
_symmetry.space_group_name_H-M   'P 1'
#
loop_
_entity.id
_entity.type
_entity.pdbx_description
1 polymer ?
#
loop_
_entity_poly.entity_id
_entity_poly.type
_entity_poly.pdbx_seq_one_letter_code
_entity_poly.pdbx_strand_id
1 'polypeptide(L)' 'MGAYVKPTSDIFIRYLLGSESNRDLLLDFINAVLDDADFPLIESVTILNPFNLRSYVSDKESVL' A
#
# COMPACT_ATOMS: atom_id res chain seq x y z
N MET A 1 0.92 21.89 16.46
CA MET A 1 0.73 20.68 17.28
C MET A 1 0.82 19.49 16.32
N GLY A 2 1.89 18.70 16.39
CA GLY A 2 2.11 17.60 15.43
C GLY A 2 1.09 16.49 15.63
N ALA A 3 0.54 15.95 14.54
CA ALA A 3 -0.37 14.81 14.61
C ALA A 3 0.38 13.59 15.16
N TYR A 4 -0.15 12.97 16.22
CA TYR A 4 0.38 11.72 16.76
C TYR A 4 0.03 10.57 15.80
N VAL A 5 1.03 10.05 15.10
CA VAL A 5 0.90 8.84 14.29
C VAL A 5 1.15 7.64 15.20
N LYS A 6 0.16 6.76 15.34
CA LYS A 6 0.36 5.52 16.10
C LYS A 6 1.45 4.70 15.41
N PRO A 7 2.44 4.14 16.14
CA PRO A 7 3.47 3.29 15.55
C PRO A 7 2.91 2.07 14.82
N THR A 8 1.75 1.58 15.25
CA THR A 8 1.00 0.48 14.62
C THR A 8 0.06 0.93 13.50
N SER A 9 0.02 2.23 13.20
CA SER A 9 -0.66 2.73 12.03
C SER A 9 0.23 2.44 10.85
N ASP A 10 -0.02 1.35 10.12
CA ASP A 10 0.70 0.94 8.90
C ASP A 10 0.52 1.93 7.73
N ILE A 11 0.33 3.22 8.02
CA ILE A 11 0.08 4.32 7.09
C ILE A 11 1.13 4.36 5.99
N PHE A 12 2.41 4.17 6.35
CA PHE A 12 3.48 4.21 5.35
C PHE A 12 3.39 3.04 4.37
N ILE A 13 3.12 1.82 4.87
CA ILE A 13 2.99 0.63 4.02
C ILE A 13 1.75 0.75 3.13
N ARG A 14 0.63 1.23 3.68
CA ARG A 14 -0.61 1.47 2.89
C ARG A 14 -0.39 2.51 1.80
N TYR A 15 0.36 3.57 2.08
CA TYR A 15 0.72 4.55 1.06
C TYR A 15 1.67 3.97 0.01
N LEU A 16 2.72 3.29 0.45
CA LEU A 16 3.75 2.77 -0.44
C LEU A 16 3.20 1.68 -1.38
N LEU A 17 2.40 0.76 -0.85
CA LEU A 17 1.90 -0.41 -1.57
C LEU A 17 0.46 -0.26 -2.09
N GLY A 18 -0.29 0.72 -1.60
CA GLY A 18 -1.68 0.98 -2.00
C GLY A 18 -1.83 2.05 -3.08
N SER A 19 -0.74 2.58 -3.63
CA SER A 19 -0.78 3.54 -4.74
C SER A 19 -0.58 2.85 -6.08
N GLU A 20 -1.40 3.21 -7.07
CA GLU A 20 -1.24 2.76 -8.47
C GLU A 20 0.13 3.12 -9.05
N SER A 21 0.72 4.25 -8.61
CA SER A 21 2.06 4.66 -9.05
C SER A 21 3.15 3.66 -8.68
N ASN A 22 2.91 2.84 -7.66
CA ASN A 22 3.87 1.90 -7.08
C ASN A 22 3.47 0.44 -7.36
N ARG A 23 2.63 0.20 -8.37
CA ARG A 23 2.13 -1.13 -8.71
C ARG A 23 3.25 -2.13 -8.99
N ASP A 24 4.32 -1.70 -9.67
CA ASP A 24 5.46 -2.56 -9.99
C ASP A 24 6.23 -2.94 -8.72
N LEU A 25 6.38 -2.01 -7.77
CA LEU A 25 6.96 -2.29 -6.45
C LEU A 25 6.11 -3.29 -5.66
N LEU A 26 4.78 -3.15 -5.71
CA LEU A 26 3.86 -4.11 -5.09
C LEU A 26 4.02 -5.50 -5.72
N LEU A 27 4.12 -5.58 -7.05
CA LEU A 27 4.31 -6.83 -7.77
C LEU A 27 5.62 -7.52 -7.36
N ASP A 28 6.73 -6.77 -7.35
CA ASP A 28 8.04 -7.28 -6.94
C ASP A 28 8.04 -7.76 -5.49
N PHE A 29 7.39 -7.00 -4.59
CA PHE A 29 7.27 -7.38 -3.18
C PHE A 29 6.47 -8.68 -3.01
N ILE A 30 5.33 -8.81 -3.69
CA ILE A 30 4.52 -10.05 -3.64
C ILE A 30 5.33 -11.22 -4.19
N ASN A 31 5.99 -11.05 -5.34
CA ASN A 31 6.77 -12.11 -5.96
C ASN A 31 7.96 -12.55 -5.09
N ALA A 32 8.63 -11.63 -4.39
CA ALA A 32 9.69 -11.99 -3.45
C ALA A 32 9.17 -12.86 -2.29
N VAL A 33 7.97 -12.58 -1.77
CA VAL A 33 7.34 -13.39 -0.72
C VAL A 33 6.86 -14.74 -1.26
N LEU A 34 6.34 -14.78 -2.49
CA LEU A 34 5.92 -16.03 -3.12
C LEU A 34 7.12 -16.95 -3.38
N ASP A 35 8.24 -16.39 -3.86
CA ASP A 35 9.49 -17.13 -4.10
C ASP A 35 10.05 -17.72 -2.79
N ASP A 36 10.09 -16.94 -1.72
CA ASP A 36 10.53 -17.40 -0.39
C ASP A 36 9.63 -18.52 0.18
N ALA A 37 8.36 -18.56 -0.23
CA ALA A 37 7.38 -19.55 0.20
C ALA A 37 7.19 -20.72 -0.79
N ASP A 38 8.04 -20.86 -1.82
CA ASP A 38 7.94 -21.89 -2.88
C ASP A 38 6.62 -21.85 -3.68
N PHE A 39 6.01 -20.67 -3.84
CA PHE A 39 4.81 -20.47 -4.66
C PHE A 39 5.16 -19.95 -6.07
N PRO A 40 4.30 -20.22 -7.08
CA PRO A 40 4.44 -19.62 -8.40
C PRO A 40 4.33 -18.09 -8.37
N LEU A 41 5.14 -17.41 -9.18
CA LEU A 41 5.11 -15.97 -9.36
C LEU A 41 3.87 -15.51 -10.14
N ILE A 42 3.51 -14.24 -9.97
CA ILE A 42 2.40 -13.58 -10.66
C ILE A 42 2.91 -12.53 -11.65
N GLU A 43 2.17 -12.33 -12.75
CA GLU A 43 2.52 -11.37 -13.81
C GLU A 43 1.91 -9.99 -13.60
N SER A 44 0.83 -9.88 -12.83
CA SER A 44 0.15 -8.62 -12.62
C SER A 44 -0.63 -8.57 -11.31
N VAL A 45 -0.77 -7.37 -10.78
CA VAL A 45 -1.56 -7.08 -9.57
C VAL A 45 -2.49 -5.90 -9.81
N THR A 46 -3.73 -5.99 -9.36
CA THR A 46 -4.71 -4.90 -9.46
C THR A 46 -5.06 -4.44 -8.06
N ILE A 47 -4.89 -3.14 -7.78
CA ILE A 47 -5.30 -2.55 -6.51
C ILE A 47 -6.78 -2.18 -6.66
N LEU A 48 -7.64 -2.86 -5.89
CA LEU A 48 -9.08 -2.60 -5.95
C LEU A 48 -9.47 -1.33 -5.19
N ASN A 49 -8.77 -1.06 -4.09
CA ASN A 49 -9.05 0.06 -3.19
C ASN A 49 -7.77 0.88 -3.01
N PRO A 50 -7.46 1.80 -3.93
CA PRO A 50 -6.26 2.61 -3.83
C PRO A 50 -6.27 3.47 -2.57
N PHE A 51 -5.13 3.56 -1.90
CA PHE A 51 -5.01 4.32 -0.66
C PHE A 51 -4.90 5.82 -0.96
N ASN A 52 -5.99 6.55 -0.70
CA ASN A 52 -5.99 8.00 -0.79
C ASN A 52 -5.45 8.60 0.50
N LEU A 53 -4.19 9.06 0.48
CA LEU A 53 -3.71 9.98 1.51
C LEU A 53 -4.56 11.25 1.44
N ARG A 54 -5.12 11.66 2.58
CA ARG A 54 -5.78 12.96 2.71
C ARG A 54 -4.79 14.07 2.36
N SER A 55 -5.16 14.93 1.41
CA SER A 55 -4.38 16.11 1.07
C SER A 55 -4.40 17.17 2.17
N TYR A 56 -5.37 17.11 3.10
CA TYR A 56 -5.55 18.07 4.19
C TYR A 56 -5.79 17.36 5.54
N VAL A 57 -5.27 17.95 6.61
CA VAL A 57 -5.32 17.42 8.00
C VAL A 57 -6.75 17.07 8.46
N SER A 58 -7.77 17.75 7.91
CA SER A 58 -9.17 17.65 8.30
C SER A 58 -10.02 16.66 7.49
N ASP A 59 -9.52 16.12 6.37
CA ASP A 59 -10.38 15.29 5.50
C ASP A 59 -10.75 13.96 6.15
N LYS A 60 -11.60 13.14 5.53
CA LYS A 60 -11.77 11.71 5.90
C LYS A 60 -10.99 10.83 4.93
N GLU A 61 -10.52 9.66 5.38
CA GLU A 61 -9.88 8.71 4.47
C GLU A 61 -11.03 8.08 3.69
N SER A 62 -11.03 8.27 2.38
CA SER A 62 -12.04 7.75 1.48
C SER A 62 -11.50 6.52 0.77
N VAL A 63 -12.31 5.47 0.74
CA VAL A 63 -12.17 4.35 -0.20
C VAL A 63 -13.01 4.71 -1.41
N LEU A 64 -12.41 4.70 -2.60
CA LEU A 64 -13.12 4.90 -3.87
C LEU A 64 -13.80 3.61 -4.31
#